data_AF-A0A954ZHG8-F1
#
_entry.id   AF-A0A954ZHG8-F1
#
_cell.length_a   1.000
_cell.length_b   1.000
_cell.length_c   1.000
_cell.angle_alpha   90.00
_cell.angle_beta   90.00
_cell.angle_gamma   90.00
#
_symmetry.space_group_name_H-M   'P 1'
#
loop_
_entity.id
_entity.type
_entity.pdbx_description
1 polymer ?
#
loop_
_entity_poly.entity_id
_entity_poly.type
_entity_poly.pdbx_seq_one_letter_code
_entity_poly.pdbx_strand_id
1 'polypeptide(L)'
;MNAVPRPGARIHSAAHRIAPAANALMLAACIAWTLCANAARTGIAELESLASSALPSDAAQAGTGRLLAVLFVVAVVGTFLLILIGLGIGRRQSRSIRAWLVLIFLIAGWIAAWLGRHDLYWYGHAIRVSTEVTAAADLAEALETNWPSRDGDYPQLSVVLGYPKLAPVTLILAGEPVRVGRLRIVAVEKSKDGRALRLQLANPNHDTWLVRSESGKDLAEFVNGFDSRYAAERTRRLSCNWYLIRYEAQHAQAENNPSSSKLGACLQTPLINGKVT
;
A
#
# COMPACT_ATOMS: atom_id res chain seq x y z
N MET A 1 -37.54 58.17 -3.88
CA MET A 1 -37.63 57.02 -2.96
C MET A 1 -36.34 56.21 -3.09
N ASN A 2 -35.43 56.33 -2.12
CA ASN A 2 -34.16 55.60 -2.13
C ASN A 2 -34.40 54.19 -1.58
N ALA A 3 -34.22 53.18 -2.42
CA ALA A 3 -34.36 51.78 -2.02
C ALA A 3 -33.27 51.43 -0.99
N VAL A 4 -33.67 51.16 0.25
CA VAL A 4 -32.76 50.71 1.30
C VAL A 4 -32.22 49.32 0.94
N PRO A 5 -30.90 49.15 0.75
CA PRO A 5 -30.32 47.87 0.41
C PRO A 5 -30.52 46.88 1.57
N ARG A 6 -31.21 45.75 1.32
CA ARG A 6 -31.41 44.70 2.32
C ARG A 6 -30.06 44.03 2.67
N PRO A 7 -29.59 44.08 3.93
CA PRO A 7 -28.25 43.60 4.31
C PRO A 7 -28.06 42.07 4.28
N GLY A 8 -29.11 41.27 4.02
CA GLY A 8 -29.02 39.80 4.01
C GLY A 8 -28.53 39.14 2.72
N ALA A 9 -28.33 39.88 1.62
CA ALA A 9 -28.11 39.24 0.31
C ALA A 9 -26.67 38.76 0.04
N ARG A 10 -25.65 39.26 0.77
CA ARG A 10 -24.23 38.98 0.45
C ARG A 10 -23.68 37.70 1.08
N ILE A 11 -24.23 37.24 2.21
CA ILE A 11 -23.64 36.10 2.95
C ILE A 11 -23.87 34.78 2.20
N HIS A 12 -24.99 34.64 1.48
CA HIS A 12 -25.31 33.41 0.75
C HIS A 12 -24.46 33.18 -0.51
N SER A 13 -23.82 34.20 -1.08
CA SER A 13 -23.01 34.03 -2.30
C SER A 13 -21.58 33.55 -2.02
N ALA A 14 -21.08 33.63 -0.79
CA ALA A 14 -19.74 33.12 -0.48
C ALA A 14 -19.75 31.59 -0.30
N ALA A 15 -20.75 31.07 0.40
CA ALA A 15 -20.82 29.66 0.79
C ALA A 15 -20.77 28.67 -0.39
N HIS A 16 -21.45 28.97 -1.51
CA HIS A 16 -21.51 28.06 -2.67
C HIS A 16 -20.17 27.90 -3.41
N ARG A 17 -19.25 28.86 -3.27
CA ARG A 17 -17.91 28.79 -3.89
C ARG A 17 -16.91 28.10 -2.97
N ILE A 18 -17.07 28.29 -1.66
CA ILE A 18 -16.13 27.79 -0.66
C ILE A 18 -16.28 26.27 -0.48
N ALA A 19 -17.51 25.73 -0.46
CA ALA A 19 -17.74 24.31 -0.22
C ALA A 19 -17.03 23.35 -1.21
N PRO A 20 -17.15 23.51 -2.55
CA PRO A 20 -16.46 22.62 -3.48
C PRO A 20 -14.93 22.79 -3.42
N ALA A 21 -14.44 24.02 -3.21
CA ALA A 21 -13.00 24.27 -3.07
C ALA A 21 -12.43 23.60 -1.80
N ALA A 22 -13.15 23.70 -0.68
CA ALA A 22 -12.78 23.04 0.57
C ALA A 22 -12.74 21.51 0.40
N ASN A 23 -13.75 20.93 -0.25
CA ASN A 23 -13.80 19.48 -0.46
C ASN A 23 -12.69 19.00 -1.44
N ALA A 24 -12.40 19.76 -2.50
CA ALA A 24 -11.27 19.48 -3.37
C ALA A 24 -9.91 19.56 -2.63
N LEU A 25 -9.73 20.54 -1.75
CA LEU A 25 -8.55 20.64 -0.90
C LEU A 25 -8.45 19.47 0.08
N MET A 26 -9.56 19.02 0.66
CA MET A 26 -9.59 17.84 1.53
C MET A 26 -9.21 16.57 0.76
N LEU A 27 -9.70 16.40 -0.47
CA LEU A 27 -9.32 15.29 -1.33
C LEU A 27 -7.81 15.33 -1.66
N ALA A 28 -7.29 16.49 -2.03
CA ALA A 28 -5.86 16.67 -2.31
C ALA A 28 -5.00 16.41 -1.06
N ALA A 29 -5.42 16.89 0.10
CA ALA A 29 -4.76 16.64 1.38
C ALA A 29 -4.79 15.15 1.75
N CYS A 30 -5.90 14.45 1.47
CA CYS A 30 -6.00 13.00 1.66
C CYS A 30 -5.01 12.23 0.78
N ILE A 31 -4.96 12.57 -0.51
CA ILE A 31 -4.01 11.97 -1.47
C ILE A 31 -2.57 12.27 -1.02
N ALA A 32 -2.25 13.52 -0.68
CA ALA A 32 -0.92 13.87 -0.18
C ALA A 32 -0.57 13.12 1.12
N TRP A 33 -1.52 13.01 2.05
CA TRP A 33 -1.31 12.30 3.32
C TRP A 33 -1.04 10.81 3.07
N THR A 34 -1.83 10.14 2.23
CA THR A 34 -1.59 8.73 1.86
C THR A 34 -0.24 8.52 1.16
N LEU A 35 0.20 9.49 0.36
CA LEU A 35 1.50 9.46 -0.31
C LEU A 35 2.68 9.69 0.65
N CYS A 36 2.50 10.52 1.69
CA CYS A 36 3.61 10.94 2.56
C CYS A 36 3.69 10.16 3.89
N ALA A 37 2.59 9.72 4.47
CA ALA A 37 2.57 9.15 5.82
C ALA A 37 2.57 7.62 5.83
N ASN A 38 3.57 7.03 6.50
CA ASN A 38 3.52 5.60 6.86
C ASN A 38 2.33 5.26 7.78
N ALA A 39 1.91 6.22 8.62
CA ALA A 39 0.77 6.08 9.53
C ALA A 39 -0.60 6.00 8.83
N ALA A 40 -0.67 6.30 7.52
CA ALA A 40 -1.93 6.19 6.78
C ALA A 40 -2.43 4.73 6.75
N ARG A 41 -1.53 3.73 6.75
CA ARG A 41 -1.93 2.32 6.72
C ARG A 41 -2.57 1.85 8.03
N THR A 42 -2.01 2.25 9.16
CA THR A 42 -2.58 1.93 10.48
C THR A 42 -3.94 2.60 10.64
N GLY A 43 -4.06 3.87 10.21
CA GLY A 43 -5.35 4.58 10.23
C GLY A 43 -6.43 3.95 9.33
N ILE A 44 -6.06 3.45 8.14
CA ILE A 44 -7.02 2.77 7.24
C ILE A 44 -7.43 1.40 7.81
N ALA A 45 -6.49 0.62 8.32
CA ALA A 45 -6.81 -0.67 8.96
C ALA A 45 -7.72 -0.48 10.18
N GLU A 46 -7.47 0.56 10.99
CA GLU A 46 -8.34 0.95 12.08
C GLU A 46 -9.73 1.35 11.57
N LEU A 47 -9.83 2.19 10.53
CA LEU A 47 -11.11 2.56 9.92
C LEU A 47 -11.90 1.35 9.38
N GLU A 48 -11.21 0.39 8.77
CA GLU A 48 -11.83 -0.84 8.27
C GLU A 48 -12.29 -1.76 9.41
N SER A 49 -11.51 -1.84 10.48
CA SER A 49 -11.92 -2.52 11.71
C SER A 49 -13.15 -1.85 12.34
N LEU A 50 -13.25 -0.52 12.28
CA LEU A 50 -14.39 0.25 12.81
C LEU A 50 -15.64 0.12 11.94
N ALA A 51 -15.48 0.04 10.63
CA ALA A 51 -16.59 -0.17 9.71
C ALA A 51 -17.18 -1.59 9.84
N SER A 52 -16.33 -2.57 10.17
CA SER A 52 -16.74 -3.97 10.35
C SER A 52 -17.21 -4.29 11.77
N SER A 53 -16.71 -3.59 12.80
CA SER A 53 -17.20 -3.73 14.17
C SER A 53 -18.48 -2.90 14.38
N ALA A 54 -19.59 -3.56 14.66
CA ALA A 54 -20.79 -2.88 15.18
C ALA A 54 -20.42 -2.16 16.49
N LEU A 55 -20.43 -0.82 16.47
CA LEU A 55 -20.25 0.14 17.58
C LEU A 55 -19.74 -0.46 18.91
N PRO A 56 -18.41 -0.56 19.11
CA PRO A 56 -17.88 -0.95 20.42
C PRO A 56 -18.06 0.20 21.43
N SER A 57 -18.64 -0.10 22.59
CA SER A 57 -18.98 0.82 23.68
C SER A 57 -17.78 1.45 24.41
N ASP A 58 -16.57 0.99 24.14
CA ASP A 58 -15.40 1.38 24.90
C ASP A 58 -14.68 2.57 24.26
N ALA A 59 -15.29 3.75 24.44
CA ALA A 59 -14.79 5.03 23.95
C ALA A 59 -13.51 5.51 24.65
N ALA A 60 -13.14 4.92 25.79
CA ALA A 60 -12.07 5.42 26.65
C ALA A 60 -10.64 5.18 26.11
N GLN A 61 -10.47 4.33 25.10
CA GLN A 61 -9.16 3.98 24.52
C GLN A 61 -9.07 4.24 23.01
N ALA A 62 -9.96 5.08 22.48
CA ALA A 62 -9.83 5.54 21.10
C ALA A 62 -8.57 6.42 20.97
N GLY A 63 -7.49 5.84 20.44
CA GLY A 63 -6.26 6.59 20.14
C GLY A 63 -6.54 7.80 19.25
N THR A 64 -5.68 8.82 19.33
CA THR A 64 -5.80 10.09 18.58
C THR A 64 -6.05 9.89 17.07
N GLY A 65 -5.55 8.79 16.49
CA GLY A 65 -5.79 8.41 15.09
C GLY A 65 -7.27 8.16 14.77
N ARG A 66 -7.99 7.44 15.64
CA ARG A 66 -9.42 7.14 15.47
C ARG A 66 -10.27 8.39 15.47
N LEU A 67 -10.00 9.33 16.39
CA LEU A 67 -10.74 10.58 16.48
C LEU A 67 -10.52 11.44 15.23
N LEU A 68 -9.28 11.56 14.75
CA LEU A 68 -8.97 12.29 13.52
C LEU A 68 -9.65 11.65 12.30
N ALA A 69 -9.68 10.32 12.22
CA ALA A 69 -10.33 9.59 11.14
C ALA A 69 -11.85 9.83 11.13
N VAL A 70 -12.51 9.80 12.29
CA VAL A 70 -13.95 10.09 12.41
C VAL A 70 -14.25 11.55 12.04
N LEU A 71 -13.48 12.51 12.57
CA LEU A 71 -13.65 13.92 12.22
C LEU A 71 -13.49 14.17 10.72
N PHE A 72 -12.53 13.48 10.09
CA PHE A 72 -12.32 13.56 8.65
C PHE A 72 -13.53 13.04 7.87
N VAL A 73 -14.07 11.86 8.22
CA VAL A 73 -15.27 11.31 7.58
C VAL A 73 -16.46 12.25 7.75
N VAL A 74 -16.69 12.77 8.96
CA VAL A 74 -17.77 13.74 9.24
C VAL A 74 -17.61 15.01 8.40
N ALA A 75 -16.38 15.52 8.25
CA ALA A 75 -16.11 16.70 7.43
C ALA A 75 -16.35 16.44 5.94
N VAL A 76 -15.95 15.27 5.42
CA VAL A 76 -16.20 14.88 4.01
C VAL A 76 -17.69 14.75 3.75
N VAL A 77 -18.41 13.96 4.57
CA VAL A 77 -19.86 13.77 4.43
C VAL A 77 -20.61 15.10 4.62
N GLY A 78 -20.23 15.90 5.61
CA GLY A 78 -20.83 17.21 5.87
C GLY A 78 -20.68 18.18 4.71
N THR A 79 -19.48 18.27 4.10
CA THR A 79 -19.27 19.12 2.92
C THR A 79 -20.07 18.64 1.71
N PHE A 80 -20.20 17.32 1.50
CA PHE A 80 -21.08 16.77 0.47
C PHE A 80 -22.55 17.14 0.68
N LEU A 81 -23.06 16.99 1.91
CA LEU A 81 -24.44 17.35 2.25
C LEU A 81 -24.70 18.84 2.03
N LEU A 82 -23.76 19.71 2.42
CA LEU A 82 -23.88 21.15 2.17
C LEU A 82 -23.93 21.48 0.67
N ILE A 83 -23.14 20.79 -0.16
CA ILE A 83 -23.20 20.95 -1.62
C ILE A 83 -24.56 20.49 -2.15
N LEU A 84 -25.06 19.32 -1.72
CA LEU A 84 -26.36 18.77 -2.15
C LEU A 84 -27.53 19.68 -1.75
N ILE A 85 -27.54 20.16 -0.50
CA ILE A 85 -28.54 21.12 0.00
C ILE A 85 -28.49 22.41 -0.83
N GLY A 86 -27.29 22.92 -1.12
CA GLY A 86 -27.08 24.12 -1.94
C GLY A 86 -27.58 23.96 -3.39
N LEU A 87 -27.51 22.76 -3.96
CA LEU A 87 -28.04 22.45 -5.28
C LEU A 87 -29.57 22.25 -5.28
N GLY A 88 -30.11 21.56 -4.27
CA GLY A 88 -31.53 21.24 -4.17
C GLY A 88 -32.41 22.43 -3.79
N ILE A 89 -32.06 23.10 -2.70
CA ILE A 89 -32.87 24.15 -2.04
C ILE A 89 -32.40 25.58 -2.46
N GLY A 90 -31.22 25.71 -3.08
CA GLY A 90 -30.65 27.00 -3.46
C GLY A 90 -31.40 27.76 -4.56
N ARG A 91 -31.10 29.07 -4.68
CA ARG A 91 -31.64 29.96 -5.74
C ARG A 91 -31.37 29.36 -7.12
N ARG A 92 -32.25 29.61 -8.11
CA ARG A 92 -32.15 29.13 -9.51
C ARG A 92 -30.75 29.23 -10.14
N GLN A 93 -29.92 30.20 -9.73
CA GLN A 93 -28.52 30.35 -10.17
C GLN A 93 -27.56 29.25 -9.69
N SER A 94 -27.82 28.55 -8.57
CA SER A 94 -26.98 27.44 -8.11
C SER A 94 -27.25 26.13 -8.84
N ARG A 95 -28.34 26.05 -9.64
CA ARG A 95 -28.67 24.90 -10.50
C ARG A 95 -27.98 24.96 -11.86
N SER A 96 -26.78 25.52 -11.93
CA SER A 96 -25.98 25.54 -13.16
C SER A 96 -25.46 24.14 -13.47
N ILE A 97 -25.45 23.77 -14.76
CA ILE A 97 -24.81 22.53 -15.26
C ILE A 97 -23.36 22.42 -14.74
N ARG A 98 -22.65 23.55 -14.62
CA ARG A 98 -21.28 23.60 -14.09
C ARG A 98 -21.18 23.07 -12.66
N ALA A 99 -22.15 23.39 -11.79
CA ALA A 99 -22.16 22.95 -10.40
C ALA A 99 -22.38 21.44 -10.28
N TRP A 100 -23.28 20.89 -11.10
CA TRP A 100 -23.50 19.44 -11.21
C TRP A 100 -22.25 18.71 -11.70
N LEU A 101 -21.58 19.23 -12.74
CA LEU A 101 -20.34 18.65 -13.23
C LEU A 101 -19.25 18.62 -12.14
N VAL A 102 -19.06 19.72 -11.40
CA VAL A 102 -18.09 19.77 -10.29
C VAL A 102 -18.42 18.72 -9.22
N LEU A 103 -19.70 18.59 -8.84
CA LEU A 103 -20.12 17.57 -7.87
C LEU A 103 -19.81 16.15 -8.38
N ILE A 104 -20.14 15.85 -9.64
CA ILE A 104 -19.88 14.54 -10.25
C ILE A 104 -18.37 14.24 -10.27
N PHE A 105 -17.53 15.20 -10.71
CA PHE A 105 -16.08 15.04 -10.70
C PHE A 105 -15.54 14.81 -9.29
N LEU A 106 -16.10 15.48 -8.30
CA LEU A 106 -15.67 15.36 -6.92
C LEU A 106 -16.05 13.98 -6.35
N ILE A 107 -17.28 13.50 -6.59
CA ILE A 107 -17.71 12.13 -6.24
C ILE A 107 -16.80 11.11 -6.92
N ALA A 108 -16.59 11.26 -8.24
CA ALA A 108 -15.71 10.37 -9.00
C ALA A 108 -14.27 10.38 -8.46
N GLY A 109 -13.75 11.54 -8.06
CA GLY A 109 -12.42 11.69 -7.45
C GLY A 109 -12.29 10.95 -6.12
N TRP A 110 -13.30 11.04 -5.24
CA TRP A 110 -13.31 10.28 -3.99
C TRP A 110 -13.42 8.76 -4.23
N ILE A 111 -14.27 8.34 -5.17
CA ILE A 111 -14.38 6.92 -5.55
C ILE A 111 -13.05 6.41 -6.11
N ALA A 112 -12.42 7.18 -7.00
CA ALA A 112 -11.12 6.83 -7.58
C ALA A 112 -10.03 6.75 -6.51
N ALA A 113 -9.99 7.70 -5.57
CA ALA A 113 -9.04 7.67 -4.45
C ALA A 113 -9.27 6.46 -3.53
N TRP A 114 -10.53 6.11 -3.27
CA TRP A 114 -10.88 4.94 -2.45
C TRP A 114 -10.50 3.62 -3.12
N LEU A 115 -10.85 3.44 -4.40
CA LEU A 115 -10.52 2.24 -5.17
C LEU A 115 -9.01 2.12 -5.40
N GLY A 116 -8.34 3.24 -5.68
CA GLY A 116 -6.89 3.31 -5.93
C GLY A 116 -6.02 3.42 -4.68
N ARG A 117 -6.59 3.31 -3.47
CA ARG A 117 -5.85 3.53 -2.21
C ARG A 117 -4.63 2.63 -2.06
N HIS A 118 -4.73 1.37 -2.48
CA HIS A 118 -3.63 0.40 -2.40
C HIS A 118 -2.48 0.77 -3.34
N ASP A 119 -2.80 1.26 -4.55
CA ASP A 119 -1.82 1.71 -5.53
C ASP A 119 -1.17 3.03 -5.13
N LEU A 120 -1.95 3.98 -4.61
CA LEU A 120 -1.44 5.23 -4.03
C LEU A 120 -0.49 4.96 -2.87
N TYR A 121 -0.87 4.06 -1.95
CA TYR A 121 0.00 3.67 -0.85
C TYR A 121 1.28 3.03 -1.38
N TRP A 122 1.19 2.09 -2.32
CA TRP A 122 2.35 1.43 -2.91
C TRP A 122 3.28 2.44 -3.58
N TYR A 123 2.72 3.41 -4.28
CA TYR A 123 3.46 4.49 -4.93
C TYR A 123 4.16 5.38 -3.90
N GLY A 124 3.46 5.83 -2.85
CA GLY A 124 4.05 6.61 -1.76
C GLY A 124 5.14 5.83 -1.02
N HIS A 125 4.93 4.54 -0.76
CA HIS A 125 5.91 3.65 -0.16
C HIS A 125 7.17 3.55 -1.04
N ALA A 126 7.01 3.36 -2.34
CA ALA A 126 8.13 3.32 -3.27
C ALA A 126 8.93 4.62 -3.31
N ILE A 127 8.28 5.80 -3.26
CA ILE A 127 8.99 7.08 -3.15
C ILE A 127 9.83 7.13 -1.87
N ARG A 128 9.24 6.80 -0.72
CA ARG A 128 9.93 6.85 0.57
C ARG A 128 11.08 5.86 0.65
N VAL A 129 10.93 4.66 0.08
CA VAL A 129 12.03 3.70 0.02
C VAL A 129 13.10 4.16 -0.97
N SER A 130 12.73 4.80 -2.09
CA SER A 130 13.69 5.27 -3.09
C SER A 130 14.68 6.30 -2.53
N THR A 131 14.26 7.12 -1.57
CA THR A 131 15.16 8.11 -0.92
C THR A 131 16.15 7.45 0.05
N GLU A 132 15.94 6.19 0.42
CA GLU A 132 16.77 5.45 1.38
C GLU A 132 17.61 4.36 0.70
N VAL A 133 17.54 4.24 -0.64
CA VAL A 133 18.26 3.20 -1.39
C VAL A 133 19.77 3.29 -1.19
N THR A 134 20.34 4.49 -1.05
CA THR A 134 21.78 4.66 -0.81
C THR A 134 22.21 4.02 0.50
N ALA A 135 21.49 4.26 1.60
CA ALA A 135 21.79 3.63 2.88
C ALA A 135 21.64 2.10 2.84
N ALA A 136 20.63 1.61 2.10
CA ALA A 136 20.45 0.18 1.86
C ALA A 136 21.59 -0.42 1.01
N ALA A 137 22.17 0.36 0.10
CA ALA A 137 23.29 -0.06 -0.73
C ALA A 137 24.57 -0.24 0.08
N ASP A 138 24.87 0.66 1.00
CA ASP A 138 26.03 0.53 1.90
C ASP A 138 25.94 -0.76 2.73
N LEU A 139 24.75 -1.08 3.26
CA LEU A 139 24.53 -2.34 3.97
C LEU A 139 24.67 -3.55 3.04
N ALA A 140 24.12 -3.48 1.82
CA ALA A 140 24.18 -4.57 0.86
C ALA A 140 25.62 -4.89 0.44
N GLU A 141 26.45 -3.87 0.19
CA GLU A 141 27.86 -4.02 -0.14
C GLU A 141 28.65 -4.65 1.02
N ALA A 142 28.38 -4.21 2.26
CA ALA A 142 28.98 -4.80 3.44
C ALA A 142 28.63 -6.30 3.58
N LEU A 143 27.37 -6.65 3.33
CA LEU A 143 26.89 -8.04 3.38
C LEU A 143 27.40 -8.90 2.23
N GLU A 144 27.56 -8.34 1.04
CA GLU A 144 28.16 -9.03 -0.10
C GLU A 144 29.62 -9.39 0.18
N THR A 145 30.35 -8.47 0.83
CA THR A 145 31.77 -8.65 1.19
C THR A 145 31.95 -9.61 2.36
N ASN A 146 31.10 -9.49 3.39
CA ASN A 146 31.23 -10.25 4.63
C ASN A 146 29.89 -10.81 5.08
N TRP A 147 29.50 -11.93 4.46
CA TRP A 147 28.27 -12.62 4.81
C TRP A 147 28.44 -13.39 6.13
N PRO A 148 27.58 -13.15 7.16
CA PRO A 148 27.56 -13.92 8.39
C PRO A 148 27.48 -15.44 8.17
N SER A 149 28.48 -16.18 8.64
CA SER A 149 28.50 -17.66 8.55
C SER A 149 28.02 -18.36 9.82
N ARG A 150 27.82 -17.61 10.91
CA ARG A 150 27.39 -18.12 12.22
C ARG A 150 26.36 -17.17 12.82
N ASP A 151 25.57 -17.69 13.76
CA ASP A 151 24.72 -16.83 14.58
C ASP A 151 25.59 -15.95 15.48
N GLY A 152 25.10 -14.76 15.82
CA GLY A 152 25.81 -13.85 16.71
C GLY A 152 25.35 -12.42 16.59
N ASP A 153 26.02 -11.54 17.34
CA ASP A 153 25.81 -10.10 17.25
C ASP A 153 26.76 -9.51 16.19
N TYR A 154 26.17 -8.80 15.22
CA TYR A 154 26.88 -8.15 14.14
C TYR A 154 26.65 -6.64 14.22
N PRO A 155 27.71 -5.81 14.21
CA PRO A 155 27.58 -4.35 14.44
C PRO A 155 26.57 -3.65 13.53
N GLN A 156 26.36 -4.15 12.31
CA GLN A 156 25.45 -3.58 11.32
C GLN A 156 24.04 -4.21 11.33
N LEU A 157 23.88 -5.40 11.92
CA LEU A 157 22.66 -6.21 11.85
C LEU A 157 22.09 -6.61 13.22
N SER A 158 22.70 -6.19 14.34
CA SER A 158 22.32 -6.68 15.68
C SER A 158 22.48 -8.21 15.77
N VAL A 159 21.71 -8.85 16.64
CA VAL A 159 21.69 -10.32 16.79
C VAL A 159 21.03 -10.96 15.58
N VAL A 160 21.76 -11.84 14.92
CA VAL A 160 21.34 -12.54 13.71
C VAL A 160 21.25 -14.05 13.95
N LEU A 161 20.20 -14.67 13.43
CA LEU A 161 20.03 -16.10 13.30
C LEU A 161 20.14 -16.50 11.83
N GLY A 162 21.20 -17.23 11.48
CA GLY A 162 21.44 -17.73 10.13
C GLY A 162 20.69 -19.02 9.84
N TYR A 163 20.11 -19.12 8.63
CA TYR A 163 19.48 -20.33 8.12
C TYR A 163 19.79 -20.54 6.62
N PRO A 164 20.08 -21.79 6.19
CA PRO A 164 20.35 -22.97 7.00
C PRO A 164 21.70 -22.86 7.76
N LYS A 165 21.91 -23.65 8.83
CA LYS A 165 23.03 -23.46 9.77
C LYS A 165 24.44 -23.60 9.18
N LEU A 166 24.62 -24.45 8.17
CA LEU A 166 25.94 -24.73 7.59
C LEU A 166 26.33 -23.73 6.49
N ALA A 167 25.33 -23.18 5.79
CA ALA A 167 25.51 -22.28 4.66
C ALA A 167 24.34 -21.28 4.68
N PRO A 168 24.32 -20.33 5.63
CA PRO A 168 23.20 -19.44 5.81
C PRO A 168 22.97 -18.63 4.54
N VAL A 169 21.77 -18.67 4.01
CA VAL A 169 21.31 -17.81 2.89
C VAL A 169 20.28 -16.80 3.37
N THR A 170 19.63 -17.06 4.51
CA THR A 170 18.70 -16.15 5.18
C THR A 170 19.26 -15.80 6.55
N LEU A 171 19.21 -14.52 6.88
CA LEU A 171 19.57 -13.93 8.17
C LEU A 171 18.30 -13.34 8.78
N ILE A 172 17.82 -13.94 9.86
CA ILE A 172 16.70 -13.41 10.64
C ILE A 172 17.26 -12.54 11.75
N LEU A 173 16.76 -11.31 11.86
CA LEU A 173 17.18 -10.38 12.90
C LEU A 173 16.41 -10.70 14.17
N ALA A 174 17.10 -11.19 15.19
CA ALA A 174 16.52 -11.53 16.48
C ALA A 174 16.46 -10.27 17.36
N GLY A 175 15.28 -9.65 17.45
CA GLY A 175 15.04 -8.49 18.31
C GLY A 175 14.35 -7.35 17.57
N GLU A 176 14.79 -6.12 17.85
CA GLU A 176 14.25 -4.96 17.16
C GLU A 176 14.70 -4.91 15.69
N PRO A 177 13.82 -4.48 14.77
CA PRO A 177 14.20 -4.28 13.37
C PRO A 177 15.39 -3.32 13.25
N VAL A 178 16.41 -3.73 12.50
CA VAL A 178 17.60 -2.93 12.26
C VAL A 178 17.23 -1.69 11.45
N ARG A 179 17.74 -0.53 11.87
CA ARG A 179 17.50 0.73 11.17
C ARG A 179 18.59 1.02 10.17
N VAL A 180 18.21 1.19 8.91
CA VAL A 180 19.09 1.57 7.79
C VAL A 180 18.52 2.85 7.19
N GLY A 181 19.12 3.99 7.55
CA GLY A 181 18.47 5.28 7.35
C GLY A 181 17.12 5.31 8.07
N ARG A 182 16.04 5.54 7.32
CA ARG A 182 14.65 5.47 7.82
C ARG A 182 14.00 4.10 7.63
N LEU A 183 14.63 3.19 6.90
CA LEU A 183 14.14 1.83 6.71
C LEU A 183 14.34 1.03 7.99
N ARG A 184 13.42 0.08 8.20
CA ARG A 184 13.51 -0.92 9.25
C ARG A 184 13.55 -2.28 8.57
N ILE A 185 14.56 -3.08 8.86
CA ILE A 185 14.79 -4.39 8.23
C ILE A 185 14.57 -5.46 9.29
N VAL A 186 13.85 -6.54 8.93
CA VAL A 186 13.56 -7.68 9.83
C VAL A 186 14.26 -8.97 9.42
N ALA A 187 14.58 -9.10 8.13
CA ALA A 187 15.37 -10.21 7.62
C ALA A 187 16.16 -9.78 6.39
N VAL A 188 17.24 -10.50 6.11
CA VAL A 188 18.07 -10.35 4.93
C VAL A 188 18.20 -11.71 4.29
N GLU A 189 18.07 -11.79 2.98
CA GLU A 189 18.23 -13.03 2.24
C GLU A 189 19.10 -12.86 1.00
N LYS A 190 20.02 -13.80 0.82
CA LYS A 190 20.87 -13.92 -0.36
C LYS A 190 20.34 -15.03 -1.24
N SER A 191 20.22 -14.74 -2.54
CA SER A 191 19.90 -15.76 -3.53
C SER A 191 20.95 -16.88 -3.53
N LYS A 192 20.55 -18.12 -3.83
CA LYS A 192 21.45 -19.28 -3.85
C LYS A 192 22.61 -19.12 -4.85
N ASP A 193 22.39 -18.39 -5.94
CA ASP A 193 23.41 -18.05 -6.93
C ASP A 193 24.21 -16.77 -6.59
N GLY A 194 23.89 -16.12 -5.47
CA GLY A 194 24.53 -14.89 -5.01
C GLY A 194 24.19 -13.64 -5.82
N ARG A 195 23.31 -13.71 -6.83
CA ARG A 195 23.03 -12.59 -7.76
C ARG A 195 22.00 -11.59 -7.27
N ALA A 196 21.29 -11.93 -6.19
CA ALA A 196 20.32 -11.04 -5.58
C ALA A 196 20.44 -11.04 -4.06
N LEU A 197 20.27 -9.85 -3.49
CA LEU A 197 20.15 -9.63 -2.06
C LEU A 197 18.78 -9.01 -1.78
N ARG A 198 18.03 -9.59 -0.84
CA ARG A 198 16.67 -9.18 -0.50
C ARG A 198 16.65 -8.74 0.96
N LEU A 199 16.15 -7.54 1.20
CA LEU A 199 16.02 -6.95 2.54
C LEU A 199 14.53 -6.87 2.86
N GLN A 200 14.05 -7.68 3.80
CA GLN A 200 12.65 -7.68 4.21
C GLN A 200 12.39 -6.44 5.07
N LEU A 201 11.47 -5.59 4.62
CA LEU A 201 11.12 -4.36 5.32
C LEU A 201 10.15 -4.67 6.46
N ALA A 202 10.32 -4.00 7.59
CA ALA A 202 9.39 -4.06 8.70
C ALA A 202 8.08 -3.36 8.30
N ASN A 203 7.11 -4.16 7.89
CA ASN A 203 5.75 -3.72 7.66
C ASN A 203 4.78 -4.72 8.35
N PRO A 204 3.51 -4.35 8.58
CA PRO A 204 2.59 -5.19 9.34
C PRO A 204 2.38 -6.60 8.76
N ASN A 205 2.57 -6.78 7.46
CA ASN A 205 2.32 -8.04 6.76
C ASN A 205 3.60 -8.86 6.48
N HIS A 206 4.77 -8.29 6.79
CA HIS A 206 6.09 -8.83 6.45
C HIS A 206 6.24 -9.29 4.98
N ASP A 207 5.52 -8.67 4.05
CA ASP A 207 5.40 -9.11 2.65
C ASP A 207 6.22 -8.26 1.67
N THR A 208 6.83 -7.17 2.13
CA THR A 208 7.52 -6.21 1.27
C THR A 208 9.03 -6.29 1.44
N TRP A 209 9.70 -6.41 0.31
CA TRP A 209 11.14 -6.63 0.22
C TRP A 209 11.77 -5.56 -0.66
N LEU A 210 12.91 -5.07 -0.23
CA LEU A 210 13.81 -4.27 -1.05
C LEU A 210 14.88 -5.20 -1.62
N VAL A 211 14.90 -5.37 -2.93
CA VAL A 211 15.73 -6.34 -3.62
C VAL A 211 16.77 -5.63 -4.48
N ARG A 212 18.04 -5.96 -4.26
CA ARG A 212 19.15 -5.66 -5.16
C ARG A 212 19.35 -6.85 -6.11
N SER A 213 19.29 -6.62 -7.42
CA SER A 213 19.56 -7.63 -8.45
C SER A 213 20.08 -6.95 -9.71
N GLU A 214 21.17 -7.46 -10.29
CA GLU A 214 21.77 -6.88 -11.50
C GLU A 214 20.94 -7.15 -12.77
N SER A 215 20.34 -8.34 -12.87
CA SER A 215 19.67 -8.79 -14.08
C SER A 215 18.16 -8.57 -14.05
N GLY A 216 17.57 -8.47 -12.85
CA GLY A 216 16.13 -8.44 -12.64
C GLY A 216 15.41 -9.76 -12.99
N LYS A 217 16.14 -10.83 -13.35
CA LYS A 217 15.56 -12.14 -13.70
C LYS A 217 14.99 -12.87 -12.49
N ASP A 218 15.62 -12.70 -11.33
CA ASP A 218 15.30 -13.43 -10.08
C ASP A 218 14.28 -12.70 -9.20
N LEU A 219 13.43 -11.86 -9.82
CA LEU A 219 12.47 -11.02 -9.13
C LEU A 219 11.07 -11.64 -9.09
N ALA A 220 10.69 -12.40 -10.11
CA ALA A 220 9.32 -12.91 -10.26
C ALA A 220 8.96 -13.92 -9.17
N GLU A 221 9.90 -14.78 -8.80
CA GLU A 221 9.72 -15.79 -7.77
C GLU A 221 11.04 -16.02 -7.05
N PHE A 222 10.97 -16.45 -5.80
CA PHE A 222 12.14 -16.97 -5.10
C PHE A 222 11.75 -18.03 -4.05
N VAL A 223 12.73 -18.84 -3.69
CA VAL A 223 12.62 -19.82 -2.61
C VAL A 223 13.47 -19.32 -1.46
N ASN A 224 12.85 -19.08 -0.30
CA ASN A 224 13.58 -18.59 0.86
C ASN A 224 14.48 -19.68 1.46
N GLY A 225 15.28 -19.31 2.46
CA GLY A 225 16.11 -20.26 3.19
C GLY A 225 15.32 -21.44 3.75
N PHE A 226 14.04 -21.24 4.11
CA PHE A 226 13.12 -22.24 4.68
C PHE A 226 12.34 -23.06 3.65
N ASP A 227 12.81 -23.09 2.39
CA ASP A 227 12.16 -23.77 1.28
C ASP A 227 10.70 -23.32 1.00
N SER A 228 10.29 -22.17 1.54
CA SER A 228 9.00 -21.54 1.23
C SER A 228 9.12 -20.79 -0.08
N ARG A 229 8.14 -21.00 -0.97
CA ARG A 229 8.07 -20.34 -2.28
C ARG A 229 7.32 -19.02 -2.15
N TYR A 230 7.83 -18.01 -2.82
CA TYR A 230 7.22 -16.69 -2.91
C TYR A 230 7.08 -16.29 -4.37
N ALA A 231 5.93 -15.72 -4.72
CA ALA A 231 5.70 -15.10 -6.00
C ALA A 231 5.53 -13.59 -5.83
N ALA A 232 6.09 -12.81 -6.77
CA ALA A 232 5.96 -11.37 -6.78
C ALA A 232 4.54 -10.98 -7.19
N GLU A 233 3.79 -10.44 -6.24
CA GLU A 233 2.48 -9.83 -6.49
C GLU A 233 2.65 -8.48 -7.19
N ARG A 234 3.61 -7.68 -6.72
CA ARG A 234 3.89 -6.34 -7.24
C ARG A 234 5.38 -6.07 -7.27
N THR A 235 5.86 -5.55 -8.39
CA THR A 235 7.26 -5.18 -8.57
C THR A 235 7.37 -3.74 -9.03
N ARG A 236 8.29 -2.98 -8.43
CA ARG A 236 8.61 -1.63 -8.86
C ARG A 236 10.09 -1.37 -8.80
N ARG A 237 10.68 -0.98 -9.92
CA ARG A 237 12.07 -0.52 -9.97
C ARG A 237 12.19 0.84 -9.28
N LEU A 238 13.16 0.98 -8.38
CA LEU A 238 13.47 2.22 -7.67
C LEU A 238 14.67 2.94 -8.30
N SER A 239 15.72 2.20 -8.64
CA SER A 239 16.94 2.73 -9.26
C SER A 239 17.65 1.66 -10.10
N CYS A 240 18.93 1.86 -10.46
CA CYS A 240 19.75 0.82 -11.08
C CYS A 240 19.93 -0.35 -10.11
N ASN A 241 19.47 -1.53 -10.52
CA ASN A 241 19.56 -2.78 -9.78
C ASN A 241 18.75 -2.85 -8.46
N TRP A 242 17.94 -1.84 -8.13
CA TRP A 242 17.09 -1.85 -6.94
C TRP A 242 15.61 -1.90 -7.28
N TYR A 243 14.90 -2.80 -6.59
CA TYR A 243 13.50 -3.09 -6.81
C TYR A 243 12.78 -3.17 -5.46
N LEU A 244 11.60 -2.58 -5.37
CA LEU A 244 10.66 -2.82 -4.29
C LEU A 244 9.68 -3.89 -4.76
N ILE A 245 9.60 -4.98 -4.02
CA ILE A 245 8.79 -6.14 -4.40
C ILE A 245 7.89 -6.52 -3.24
N ARG A 246 6.62 -6.76 -3.54
CA ARG A 246 5.69 -7.40 -2.63
C ARG A 246 5.58 -8.86 -3.01
N TYR A 247 5.97 -9.73 -2.10
CA TYR A 247 5.96 -11.16 -2.27
C TYR A 247 4.80 -11.77 -1.50
N GLU A 248 4.06 -12.65 -2.17
CA GLU A 248 3.03 -13.48 -1.55
C GLU A 248 3.60 -14.87 -1.33
N ALA A 249 3.46 -15.39 -0.10
CA ALA A 249 3.84 -16.75 0.20
C ALA A 249 2.91 -17.70 -0.55
N GLN A 250 3.46 -18.53 -1.42
CA GLN A 250 2.73 -19.67 -1.97
C GLN A 250 2.67 -20.70 -0.85
N HIS A 251 1.64 -20.61 -0.01
CA HIS A 251 1.28 -21.72 0.86
C HIS A 251 1.20 -22.95 -0.03
N ALA A 252 1.91 -24.02 0.33
CA ALA A 252 1.90 -25.29 -0.39
C ALA A 252 0.49 -25.91 -0.31
N GLN A 253 -0.49 -25.32 -1.00
CA GLN A 253 -1.84 -25.86 -1.21
C GLN A 253 -1.80 -27.12 -2.08
N ALA A 254 -0.62 -27.52 -2.54
CA ALA A 254 -0.40 -28.68 -3.39
C ALA A 254 -0.57 -30.04 -2.68
N GLU A 255 -0.59 -30.11 -1.35
CA GLU A 255 -0.58 -31.41 -0.66
C GLU A 255 -1.94 -31.92 -0.13
N ASN A 256 -3.01 -31.11 -0.17
CA ASN A 256 -4.31 -31.49 0.41
C ASN A 256 -5.49 -31.58 -0.57
N ASN A 257 -5.24 -31.65 -1.89
CA ASN A 257 -6.30 -31.96 -2.86
C ASN A 257 -6.03 -33.24 -3.66
N PRO A 258 -6.08 -34.44 -3.02
CA PRO A 258 -5.91 -35.72 -3.71
C PRO A 258 -7.06 -36.07 -4.69
N SER A 259 -8.13 -35.26 -4.80
CA SER A 259 -9.30 -35.60 -5.61
C SER A 259 -9.31 -35.02 -7.04
N SER A 260 -8.39 -34.11 -7.42
CA SER A 260 -8.38 -33.55 -8.78
C SER A 260 -7.56 -34.35 -9.81
N SER A 261 -6.85 -35.41 -9.41
CA SER A 261 -5.99 -36.19 -10.31
C SER A 261 -6.65 -37.37 -11.03
N LYS A 262 -7.94 -37.67 -10.77
CA LYS A 262 -8.63 -38.84 -11.36
C LYS A 262 -9.74 -38.56 -12.37
N LEU A 263 -10.11 -37.31 -12.65
CA LEU A 263 -11.24 -37.03 -13.56
C LEU A 263 -10.87 -36.37 -14.90
N GLY A 264 -9.60 -36.03 -15.14
CA GLY A 264 -9.16 -35.37 -16.38
C GLY A 264 -8.70 -36.28 -17.52
N ALA A 265 -8.53 -37.60 -17.29
CA ALA A 265 -7.90 -38.49 -18.26
C ALA A 265 -8.86 -39.18 -19.25
N CYS A 266 -10.17 -38.90 -19.22
CA CYS A 266 -11.15 -39.63 -20.06
C CYS A 266 -11.79 -38.84 -21.22
N LEU A 267 -11.44 -37.58 -21.46
CA LEU A 267 -12.03 -36.80 -22.56
C LEU A 267 -10.97 -36.04 -23.36
N GLN A 268 -10.05 -36.77 -23.98
CA GLN A 268 -9.36 -36.31 -25.18
C GLN A 268 -9.79 -37.20 -26.35
N THR A 269 -10.85 -36.75 -27.04
CA THR A 269 -11.20 -37.27 -28.36
C THR A 269 -10.39 -36.49 -29.40
N PRO A 270 -9.62 -37.15 -30.29
CA PRO A 270 -8.91 -36.47 -31.35
C PRO A 270 -9.89 -36.01 -32.44
N LEU A 271 -10.04 -34.71 -32.62
CA LEU A 271 -10.70 -34.13 -33.80
C LEU A 271 -9.74 -34.21 -34.99
N ILE A 272 -10.01 -35.21 -35.81
CA ILE A 272 -9.49 -35.40 -37.17
C ILE A 272 -9.83 -34.14 -37.96
N ASN A 273 -8.82 -33.39 -38.42
CA ASN A 273 -9.04 -32.36 -39.42
C ASN A 273 -8.49 -32.82 -40.77
N GLY A 274 -9.43 -33.07 -41.68
CA GLY A 274 -9.21 -33.56 -43.02
C GLY A 274 -8.61 -32.49 -43.93
N LYS A 275 -7.73 -32.98 -44.80
CA LYS A 275 -7.16 -32.32 -45.96
C LYS A 275 -8.28 -32.16 -47.01
N VAL A 276 -8.50 -30.95 -47.51
CA VAL A 276 -9.21 -30.74 -48.78
C VAL A 276 -8.27 -29.98 -49.70
N THR A 277 -8.16 -30.55 -50.90
CA THR A 277 -7.38 -30.21 -52.09
C THR A 277 -7.30 -28.73 -52.43
#